data_AF-A0A0N1K853-F1
#
_entry.id   AF-A0A0N1K853-F1
#
_cell.length_a   1.000
_cell.length_b   1.000
_cell.length_c   1.000
_cell.angle_alpha   90.00
_cell.angle_beta   90.00
_cell.angle_gamma   90.00
#
_symmetry.space_group_name_H-M   'P 1'
#
loop_
_entity.id
_entity.type
_entity.pdbx_description
1 polymer ?
#
loop_
_entity_poly.entity_id
_entity_poly.type
_entity_poly.pdbx_seq_one_letter_code
_entity_poly.pdbx_strand_id
1 'polypeptide(L)'
;MKTETYVGDGTRGLRTGRLGDLTELTPGTAGTDSGGTWWASSVCGGRPALHVLWATYPYDRIAADRLETLFRAYVDDATERRGCTEVVLPDAADFARS
;
A
#
# COMPACT_ATOMS: atom_id res chain seq x y z
N MET A 1 -10.45 8.29 -2.69
CA MET A 1 -9.46 7.21 -2.85
C MET A 1 -8.23 7.77 -3.55
N LYS A 2 -7.02 7.37 -3.15
CA LYS A 2 -5.75 7.83 -3.73
C LYS A 2 -4.72 6.69 -3.73
N THR A 3 -3.92 6.59 -4.79
CA THR A 3 -2.75 5.71 -4.86
C THR A 3 -1.46 6.52 -4.96
N GLU A 4 -0.40 6.10 -4.30
CA GLU A 4 0.89 6.80 -4.34
C GLU A 4 2.07 5.82 -4.20
N THR A 5 3.12 6.03 -5.00
CA THR A 5 4.35 5.24 -4.92
C THR A 5 5.48 6.13 -4.45
N TYR A 6 6.12 5.75 -3.35
CA TYR A 6 7.31 6.38 -2.81
C TYR A 6 8.53 5.51 -3.09
N VAL A 7 9.66 6.11 -3.47
CA VAL A 7 10.89 5.39 -3.85
C VAL A 7 12.11 6.05 -3.20
N GLY A 8 13.08 5.23 -2.79
CA GLY A 8 14.33 5.68 -2.19
C GLY A 8 14.08 6.47 -0.92
N ASP A 9 14.68 7.64 -0.79
CA ASP A 9 14.56 8.47 0.41
C ASP A 9 13.12 8.89 0.72
N GLY A 10 12.22 8.88 -0.27
CA GLY A 10 10.80 9.15 -0.09
C GLY A 10 10.07 8.10 0.77
N THR A 11 10.67 6.93 1.02
CA THR A 11 10.08 5.90 1.89
C THR A 11 10.37 6.15 3.38
N ARG A 12 11.24 7.10 3.73
CA ARG A 12 11.66 7.29 5.13
C ARG A 12 10.60 8.01 5.94
N GLY A 13 10.30 7.48 7.13
CA GLY A 13 9.40 8.12 8.09
C GLY A 13 7.93 8.12 7.68
N LEU A 14 7.55 7.34 6.67
CA LEU A 14 6.17 7.21 6.25
C LEU A 14 5.36 6.52 7.34
N ARG A 15 4.25 7.17 7.71
CA ARG A 15 3.29 6.67 8.68
C ARG A 15 1.89 6.87 8.16
N THR A 16 1.02 5.91 8.44
CA THR A 16 -0.39 5.93 8.10
C THR A 16 -1.22 5.61 9.32
N GLY A 17 -2.53 5.81 9.26
CA GLY A 17 -3.46 5.43 10.31
C GLY A 17 -4.20 6.63 10.88
N ARG A 18 -4.80 6.43 12.05
CA ARG A 18 -5.51 7.50 12.75
C ARG A 18 -4.55 8.19 13.73
N LEU A 19 -4.81 9.46 14.03
CA LEU A 19 -4.09 10.15 15.11
C LEU A 19 -4.20 9.35 16.41
N GLY A 20 -3.04 8.98 16.97
CA GLY A 20 -2.94 8.13 18.17
C GLY A 20 -2.74 6.64 17.90
N ASP A 21 -2.90 6.18 16.65
CA ASP A 21 -2.72 4.79 16.21
C ASP A 21 -2.06 4.79 14.82
N LEU A 22 -0.81 5.25 14.79
CA LEU A 22 -0.04 5.34 13.56
C LEU A 22 0.75 4.06 13.32
N THR A 23 0.63 3.51 12.12
CA THR A 23 1.42 2.40 11.61
C THR A 23 2.57 2.94 10.78
N GLU A 24 3.79 2.51 11.07
CA GLU A 24 4.96 2.83 10.26
C GLU A 24 5.04 1.93 9.03
N LEU A 25 5.27 2.52 7.86
CA LEU A 25 5.46 1.79 6.62
C LEU A 25 6.96 1.51 6.43
N THR A 26 7.37 0.29 6.72
CA THR A 26 8.77 -0.14 6.57
C THR A 26 8.97 -0.79 5.20
N PRO A 27 9.97 -0.37 4.40
CA PRO A 27 10.33 -1.11 3.20
C PRO A 27 10.62 -2.59 3.47
N GLY A 28 10.16 -3.46 2.58
CA GLY A 28 10.19 -4.92 2.75
C GLY A 28 8.99 -5.50 3.50
N THR A 29 8.04 -4.67 3.96
CA THR A 29 6.79 -5.14 4.58
C THR A 29 5.57 -4.71 3.76
N ALA A 30 4.44 -5.38 4.00
CA ALA A 30 3.14 -5.04 3.45
C ALA A 30 2.06 -5.18 4.53
N GLY A 31 0.89 -4.60 4.30
CA GLY A 31 -0.23 -4.72 5.24
C GLY A 31 -1.30 -3.66 5.08
N THR A 32 -2.08 -3.49 6.15
CA THR A 32 -3.15 -2.47 6.27
C THR A 32 -3.12 -1.79 7.64
N ASP A 33 -3.77 -0.63 7.74
CA ASP A 33 -3.95 0.11 8.99
C ASP A 33 -5.42 0.19 9.43
N SER A 34 -5.66 0.77 10.60
CA SER A 34 -7.02 1.02 11.09
C SER A 34 -7.74 2.17 10.34
N GLY A 35 -7.03 2.95 9.52
CA GLY A 35 -7.45 4.17 8.83
C GLY A 35 -7.91 4.02 7.38
N GLY A 36 -7.93 2.81 6.83
CA GLY A 36 -8.36 2.54 5.45
C GLY A 36 -7.23 2.68 4.44
N THR A 37 -6.00 2.36 4.86
CA THR A 37 -4.81 2.35 4.02
C THR A 37 -4.27 0.94 3.88
N TRP A 38 -3.80 0.61 2.67
CA TRP A 38 -3.05 -0.60 2.36
C TRP A 38 -1.70 -0.21 1.78
N TRP A 39 -0.65 -0.96 2.11
CA TRP A 39 0.66 -0.76 1.51
C TRP A 39 1.29 -2.08 1.05
N ALA A 40 2.05 -1.99 -0.03
CA ALA A 40 2.93 -3.02 -0.54
C ALA A 40 4.34 -2.45 -0.62
N SER A 41 5.34 -3.32 -0.67
CA SER A 41 6.73 -2.92 -0.89
C SER A 41 7.33 -3.58 -2.11
N SER A 42 8.33 -2.95 -2.70
CA SER A 42 9.15 -3.51 -3.78
C SER A 42 10.53 -2.84 -3.78
N VAL A 43 11.40 -3.26 -4.70
CA VAL A 43 12.69 -2.62 -4.99
C VAL A 43 12.69 -2.09 -6.41
N CYS A 44 12.66 -0.76 -6.60
CA CYS A 44 12.61 -0.12 -7.90
C CYS A 44 13.96 0.50 -8.27
N GLY A 45 14.64 -0.04 -9.28
CA GLY A 45 15.97 0.43 -9.69
C GLY A 45 17.00 0.35 -8.55
N GLY A 46 16.97 -0.75 -7.78
CA GLY A 46 17.86 -0.98 -6.65
C GLY A 46 17.57 -0.15 -5.39
N ARG A 47 16.43 0.56 -5.34
CA ARG A 47 16.03 1.39 -4.20
C ARG A 47 14.72 0.89 -3.60
N PRO A 48 14.53 0.97 -2.27
CA PRO A 48 13.28 0.57 -1.64
C PRO A 48 12.12 1.39 -2.20
N ALA A 49 10.97 0.76 -2.34
CA ALA A 49 9.73 1.40 -2.74
C ALA A 49 8.56 0.93 -1.87
N LEU A 50 7.61 1.85 -1.69
CA LEU A 50 6.34 1.60 -1.01
C LEU A 50 5.20 2.08 -1.92
N HIS A 51 4.24 1.21 -2.14
CA HIS A 51 3.03 1.50 -2.92
C HIS A 51 1.88 1.57 -1.94
N VAL A 52 1.14 2.67 -1.94
CA VAL A 52 0.12 2.96 -0.93
C VAL A 52 -1.21 3.21 -1.61
N LEU A 53 -2.27 2.60 -1.10
CA LEU A 53 -3.65 2.90 -1.45
C LEU A 53 -4.37 3.40 -0.21
N TRP A 54 -4.95 4.59 -0.30
CA TRP A 54 -5.83 5.14 0.72
C TRP A 54 -7.27 5.17 0.20
N ALA A 55 -8.15 4.39 0.83
CA ALA A 55 -9.58 4.45 0.59
C ALA A 55 -10.27 5.04 1.82
N THR A 56 -10.71 6.28 1.72
CA THR A 56 -11.45 6.97 2.77
C THR A 56 -12.94 6.67 2.65
N TYR A 57 -13.66 6.78 3.78
CA TYR A 57 -15.12 6.75 3.77
C TYR A 57 -15.72 7.68 2.72
N PRO A 58 -16.74 7.25 1.95
CA PRO A 58 -17.41 5.94 2.00
C PRO A 58 -16.82 4.86 1.07
N TYR A 59 -15.70 5.13 0.39
CA TYR A 59 -15.16 4.25 -0.64
C TYR A 59 -14.59 2.95 -0.10
N ASP A 60 -14.07 2.97 1.12
CA ASP A 60 -13.67 1.76 1.87
C ASP A 60 -14.81 0.73 1.97
N ARG A 61 -16.06 1.20 2.06
CA ARG A 61 -17.25 0.34 2.11
C ARG A 61 -17.79 -0.02 0.73
N ILE A 62 -17.95 0.98 -0.13
CA ILE A 62 -18.57 0.78 -1.45
C ILE A 62 -17.71 -0.12 -2.34
N ALA A 63 -16.39 -0.02 -2.21
CA ALA A 63 -15.44 -0.78 -3.01
C ALA A 63 -14.83 -1.98 -2.26
N ALA A 64 -15.33 -2.33 -1.07
CA ALA A 64 -14.70 -3.33 -0.19
C ALA A 64 -14.31 -4.62 -0.93
N ASP A 65 -15.26 -5.23 -1.64
CA ASP A 65 -15.07 -6.48 -2.41
C ASP A 65 -14.11 -6.34 -3.61
N ARG A 66 -13.68 -5.11 -3.93
CA ARG A 66 -12.79 -4.80 -5.05
C ARG A 66 -11.44 -4.25 -4.61
N LEU A 67 -11.27 -3.88 -3.34
CA LEU A 67 -10.04 -3.23 -2.86
C LEU A 67 -8.81 -4.10 -3.08
N GLU A 68 -8.89 -5.40 -2.81
CA GLU A 68 -7.78 -6.31 -3.07
C GLU A 68 -7.39 -6.31 -4.55
N THR A 69 -8.34 -6.56 -5.44
CA THR A 69 -8.09 -6.60 -6.89
C THR A 69 -7.56 -5.26 -7.42
N LEU A 70 -8.15 -4.15 -6.98
CA LEU A 70 -7.73 -2.80 -7.37
C LEU A 70 -6.31 -2.50 -6.89
N PHE A 71 -5.98 -2.87 -5.65
CA PHE A 71 -4.66 -2.60 -5.10
C PHE A 71 -3.59 -3.45 -5.79
N ARG A 72 -3.83 -4.75 -5.99
CA ARG A 72 -2.90 -5.63 -6.71
C ARG A 72 -2.65 -5.11 -8.13
N ALA A 73 -3.71 -4.76 -8.88
CA ALA A 73 -3.58 -4.22 -10.23
C ALA A 73 -2.77 -2.90 -10.26
N TYR A 74 -2.95 -2.05 -9.25
CA TYR A 74 -2.15 -0.83 -9.11
C TYR A 74 -0.67 -1.14 -8.85
N VAL A 75 -0.36 -2.07 -7.93
CA VAL A 75 1.03 -2.44 -7.63
C VAL A 75 1.69 -3.08 -8.84
N ASP A 76 0.99 -3.95 -9.56
CA ASP A 76 1.49 -4.60 -10.78
C ASP A 76 1.83 -3.55 -11.85
N ASP A 77 0.91 -2.63 -12.17
CA ASP A 77 1.17 -1.54 -13.13
C ASP A 77 2.33 -0.63 -12.67
N ALA A 78 2.38 -0.29 -11.38
CA ALA A 78 3.40 0.60 -10.85
C ALA A 78 4.80 -0.04 -10.88
N THR A 79 4.88 -1.34 -10.64
CA THR A 79 6.13 -2.11 -10.60
C THR A 79 6.63 -2.43 -12.01
N GLU A 80 5.75 -2.81 -12.93
CA GLU A 80 6.10 -3.08 -14.34
C GLU A 80 6.69 -1.82 -15.00
N ARG A 81 6.00 -0.67 -14.88
CA ARG A 81 6.46 0.60 -15.48
C ARG A 81 7.81 1.10 -14.97
N ARG A 82 8.23 0.64 -13.78
CA ARG A 82 9.45 1.07 -13.09
C ARG A 82 10.53 -0.02 -13.04
N GLY A 83 10.26 -1.21 -13.58
CA GLY A 83 11.15 -2.36 -13.50
C GLY A 83 11.48 -2.74 -12.05
N CYS A 84 10.47 -2.75 -11.17
CA CYS A 84 10.68 -3.11 -9.77
C CYS A 84 10.71 -4.64 -9.57
N THR A 85 11.44 -5.08 -8.55
CA THR A 85 11.58 -6.48 -8.14
C THR A 85 11.17 -6.64 -6.67
N GLU A 86 11.22 -7.87 -6.15
CA GLU A 86 11.01 -8.15 -4.72
C GLU A 86 9.69 -7.60 -4.17
N VAL A 87 8.61 -7.77 -4.94
CA VAL A 87 7.29 -7.25 -4.58
C VAL A 87 6.73 -8.06 -3.40
N VAL A 88 6.40 -7.36 -2.32
CA VAL A 88 5.72 -7.87 -1.13
C VAL A 88 4.33 -7.24 -1.10
N LEU A 89 3.30 -8.07 -1.22
CA LEU A 89 1.89 -7.66 -1.22
C LEU A 89 1.25 -7.98 0.14
N PRO A 90 0.19 -7.24 0.54
CA PRO A 90 -0.63 -7.64 1.68
C PRO A 90 -1.29 -9.00 1.44
N ASP A 91 -1.58 -9.68 2.53
CA ASP A 91 -2.35 -10.91 2.53
C ASP A 91 -3.83 -10.61 2.27
N ALA A 92 -4.60 -11.60 1.80
CA ALA A 92 -6.05 -11.43 1.59
C ALA A 92 -6.77 -11.03 2.90
N ALA A 93 -6.29 -11.49 4.04
CA ALA A 93 -6.81 -11.13 5.35
C ALA A 93 -6.66 -9.63 5.67
N ASP A 94 -5.68 -8.93 5.08
CA ASP A 94 -5.50 -7.49 5.24
C ASP A 94 -6.61 -6.69 4.53
N PHE A 95 -7.33 -7.31 3.59
CA PHE A 95 -8.49 -6.72 2.93
C PHE A 95 -9.81 -7.14 3.57
N ALA A 96 -9.79 -8.19 4.39
CA ALA A 96 -10.95 -8.70 5.11
C ALA A 96 -11.28 -7.78 6.29
N ARG A 97 -11.86 -6.61 6.02
CA ARG A 97 -12.47 -5.79 7.08
C ARG A 97 -13.93 -6.22 7.29
N SER A 98 -14.19 -6.62 8.53
CA SER A 98 -15.50 -6.76 9.18
C SER A 98 -16.19 -5.43 9.41
#